data_AF-A0AB73RBP9-F1
#
_entry.id   AF-A0AB73RBP9-F1
#
_cell.length_a   1.000
_cell.length_b   1.000
_cell.length_c   1.000
_cell.angle_alpha   90.00
_cell.angle_beta   90.00
_cell.angle_gamma   90.00
#
_symmetry.space_group_name_H-M   'P 1'
#
loop_
_entity.id
_entity.type
_entity.pdbx_description
1 polymer ?
#
loop_
_entity_poly.entity_id
_entity_poly.type
_entity_poly.pdbx_seq_one_letter_code
_entity_poly.pdbx_strand_id
1 'polypeptide(L)'
;MNRKNFILLTIVLSLLGVLIHGVYKYISEGAILGGTIFASAIIISYLINHITWGDPNGVSEESKDEMGQQIQYKSFKIAYFVLICLMFFILILSEGFAFLLLDEIKNLPLFIALCSSFFIYPIVELIVAKQYK
;
A
#
# COMPACT_ATOMS: atom_id res chain seq x y z
N MET A 1 26.45 14.97 -10.22
CA MET A 1 25.10 14.36 -10.33
C MET A 1 24.16 15.12 -9.40
N ASN A 2 23.00 15.58 -9.86
CA ASN A 2 22.05 16.29 -8.99
C ASN A 2 21.59 15.39 -7.83
N ARG A 3 21.45 15.94 -6.62
CA ARG A 3 21.03 15.20 -5.40
C ARG A 3 19.78 14.35 -5.65
N LYS A 4 18.78 14.92 -6.35
CA LYS A 4 17.54 14.23 -6.71
C LYS A 4 17.75 13.00 -7.60
N ASN A 5 18.69 13.08 -8.55
CA ASN A 5 19.01 11.96 -9.46
C ASN A 5 19.82 10.89 -8.74
N PHE A 6 20.68 11.27 -7.79
CA PHE A 6 21.40 10.30 -6.94
C PHE A 6 20.45 9.49 -6.06
N ILE A 7 19.48 10.16 -5.43
CA ILE A 7 18.44 9.50 -4.61
C ILE A 7 17.61 8.55 -5.47
N LEU A 8 17.13 9.00 -6.63
CA LEU A 8 16.35 8.16 -7.55
C LEU A 8 17.15 6.93 -7.99
N LEU A 9 18.42 7.10 -8.37
CA LEU A 9 19.30 6.00 -8.75
C LEU A 9 19.43 4.98 -7.62
N THR A 10 19.62 5.45 -6.38
CA THR A 10 19.77 4.58 -5.20
C THR A 10 18.51 3.76 -4.94
N ILE A 11 17.34 4.37 -5.05
CA ILE A 11 16.05 3.68 -4.88
C ILE A 11 15.86 2.61 -5.96
N VAL A 12 16.14 2.95 -7.22
CA VAL A 12 16.01 2.01 -8.36
C VAL A 12 16.98 0.84 -8.22
N LEU A 13 18.23 1.10 -7.86
CA LEU A 13 19.23 0.04 -7.63
C LEU A 13 18.84 -0.86 -6.46
N SER A 14 18.31 -0.29 -5.38
CA SER A 14 17.82 -1.05 -4.23
C SER A 14 16.64 -1.95 -4.62
N LEU A 15 15.70 -1.44 -5.43
CA LEU A 15 14.57 -2.22 -5.94
C LEU A 15 15.05 -3.40 -6.80
N LEU A 16 15.95 -3.14 -7.74
CA LEU A 16 16.52 -4.18 -8.59
C LEU A 16 17.25 -5.24 -7.76
N GLY A 17 18.04 -4.84 -6.77
CA GLY A 17 18.72 -5.77 -5.87
C GLY A 17 17.76 -6.71 -5.14
N VAL A 18 16.68 -6.17 -4.55
CA VAL A 18 15.66 -6.96 -3.85
C VAL A 18 14.92 -7.90 -4.81
N LEU A 19 14.57 -7.44 -6.01
CA LEU A 19 13.90 -8.26 -7.01
C LEU A 19 14.80 -9.39 -7.54
N ILE A 20 16.07 -9.10 -7.84
CA ILE A 20 17.04 -10.11 -8.29
C ILE A 20 17.23 -11.17 -7.21
N HIS A 21 17.41 -10.75 -5.95
CA HIS A 21 17.50 -11.69 -4.82
C HIS A 21 16.23 -12.54 -4.69
N GLY A 22 15.06 -11.93 -4.83
CA GLY A 22 13.77 -12.63 -4.83
C GLY A 22 13.66 -13.70 -5.91
N VAL A 23 13.99 -13.35 -7.16
CA VAL A 23 13.96 -14.27 -8.30
C VAL A 23 14.98 -15.38 -8.14
N TYR A 24 16.21 -15.06 -7.74
CA TYR A 24 17.25 -16.05 -7.48
C TYR A 24 16.80 -17.06 -6.43
N LYS A 25 16.20 -16.58 -5.34
CA LYS A 25 15.72 -17.44 -4.25
C LYS A 25 14.52 -18.28 -4.66
N TYR A 26 13.60 -17.73 -5.45
CA TYR A 26 12.49 -18.48 -6.01
C TYR A 26 12.96 -19.61 -6.94
N ILE A 27 13.96 -19.37 -7.79
CA ILE A 27 14.49 -20.39 -8.71
C ILE A 27 15.26 -21.48 -7.95
N SER A 28 16.05 -21.10 -6.93
CA SER A 28 16.91 -22.04 -6.20
C SER A 28 16.17 -22.85 -5.13
N GLU A 29 15.27 -22.22 -4.38
CA GLU A 29 14.60 -22.82 -3.22
C GLU A 29 13.09 -23.03 -3.45
N GLY A 30 12.53 -22.57 -4.58
CA GLY A 30 11.09 -22.65 -4.86
C GLY A 30 10.21 -21.76 -3.97
N ALA A 31 10.82 -20.93 -3.11
CA ALA A 31 10.13 -20.16 -2.09
C ALA A 31 10.23 -18.66 -2.34
N ILE A 32 9.08 -17.97 -2.24
CA ILE A 32 9.04 -16.51 -2.20
C ILE A 32 9.05 -16.07 -0.74
N LEU A 33 10.08 -15.36 -0.32
CA LEU A 33 10.11 -14.80 1.03
C LEU A 33 9.16 -13.62 1.15
N GLY A 34 8.30 -13.64 2.17
CA GLY A 34 7.45 -12.50 2.52
C GLY A 34 8.27 -11.23 2.77
N GLY A 35 9.49 -11.36 3.31
CA GLY A 35 10.42 -10.24 3.48
C GLY A 35 10.81 -9.54 2.17
N THR A 36 10.94 -10.28 1.07
CA THR A 36 11.22 -9.72 -0.26
C THR A 36 10.02 -8.90 -0.77
N ILE A 37 8.80 -9.45 -0.62
CA ILE A 37 7.57 -8.74 -1.01
C ILE A 37 7.42 -7.47 -0.18
N PHE A 38 7.59 -7.57 1.13
CA PHE A 38 7.48 -6.43 2.05
C PHE A 38 8.53 -5.34 1.75
N ALA A 39 9.80 -5.71 1.58
CA ALA A 39 10.85 -4.76 1.23
C ALA A 39 10.58 -4.09 -0.13
N SER A 40 10.12 -4.86 -1.13
CA SER A 40 9.76 -4.31 -2.44
C SER A 40 8.63 -3.29 -2.34
N ALA A 41 7.61 -3.53 -1.52
CA ALA A 41 6.51 -2.60 -1.30
C ALA A 41 6.99 -1.26 -0.70
N ILE A 42 7.90 -1.30 0.27
CA ILE A 42 8.49 -0.08 0.87
C ILE A 42 9.29 0.69 -0.18
N ILE A 43 10.15 0.01 -0.94
CA ILE A 43 11.00 0.67 -1.94
C ILE A 43 10.14 1.27 -3.07
N ILE A 44 9.09 0.57 -3.50
CA ILE A 44 8.12 1.10 -4.47
C ILE A 44 7.42 2.34 -3.91
N SER A 45 7.01 2.33 -2.64
CA SER A 45 6.41 3.51 -2.00
C SER A 45 7.37 4.71 -2.03
N TYR A 46 8.64 4.52 -1.67
CA TYR A 46 9.66 5.58 -1.77
C TYR A 46 9.90 6.05 -3.20
N LEU A 47 9.88 5.14 -4.18
CA LEU A 47 10.04 5.50 -5.58
C LEU A 47 8.87 6.37 -6.06
N ILE A 48 7.64 5.96 -5.78
CA ILE A 48 6.44 6.70 -6.17
C ILE A 48 6.43 8.07 -5.49
N ASN A 49 6.71 8.13 -4.18
CA ASN A 49 6.79 9.40 -3.45
C ASN A 49 7.87 10.33 -4.02
N HIS A 50 9.04 9.80 -4.35
CA HIS A 50 10.12 10.59 -4.95
C HIS A 50 9.76 11.10 -6.35
N ILE A 51 9.02 10.32 -7.14
CA ILE A 51 8.52 10.75 -8.46
C ILE A 51 7.43 11.83 -8.30
N THR A 52 6.51 11.68 -7.36
CA THR A 52 5.39 12.61 -7.15
C THR A 52 5.84 13.92 -6.50
N TRP A 53 6.64 13.85 -5.44
CA TRP A 53 6.95 15.00 -4.58
C TRP A 53 8.42 15.43 -4.64
N GLY A 54 9.28 14.68 -5.32
CA GLY A 54 10.72 14.95 -5.37
C GLY A 54 11.47 14.64 -4.07
N ASP A 55 10.78 14.07 -3.07
CA ASP A 55 11.33 13.58 -1.81
C ASP A 55 10.80 12.16 -1.53
N PRO A 56 11.66 11.19 -1.18
CA PRO A 56 11.23 9.81 -0.93
C PRO A 56 10.21 9.67 0.21
N ASN A 57 10.25 10.57 1.20
CA ASN A 57 9.30 10.54 2.31
C ASN A 57 7.95 11.17 1.93
N GLY A 58 7.83 11.72 0.71
CA GLY A 58 6.62 12.43 0.26
C GLY A 58 6.41 13.77 0.95
N VAL A 59 7.44 14.31 1.63
CA VAL A 59 7.39 15.58 2.34
C VAL A 59 8.25 16.60 1.60
N SER A 60 7.63 17.31 0.67
CA SER A 60 8.22 18.44 -0.07
C SER A 60 7.48 19.75 0.22
N GLU A 61 8.03 20.89 -0.20
CA GLU A 61 7.34 22.18 -0.09
C GLU A 61 5.99 22.16 -0.85
N GLU A 62 5.98 21.58 -2.05
CA GLU A 62 4.78 21.38 -2.88
C GLU A 62 3.74 20.49 -2.17
N SER A 63 4.17 19.49 -1.40
CA SER A 63 3.22 18.64 -0.66
C SER A 63 2.50 19.37 0.49
N LYS A 64 3.09 20.47 0.98
CA LYS A 64 2.57 21.24 2.12
C LYS A 64 1.71 22.42 1.70
N ASP A 65 1.76 22.80 0.43
CA ASP A 65 0.87 23.84 -0.08
C ASP A 65 -0.60 23.40 -0.04
N GLU A 66 -1.52 24.36 -0.18
CA GLU A 66 -2.97 24.09 -0.08
C GLU A 66 -3.43 23.05 -1.11
N MET A 67 -2.85 23.08 -2.31
CA MET A 67 -3.20 22.18 -3.40
C MET A 67 -2.65 20.77 -3.14
N GLY A 68 -1.43 20.65 -2.63
CA GLY A 68 -0.78 19.41 -2.21
C GLY A 68 -1.55 18.73 -1.09
N GLN A 69 -2.01 19.49 -0.10
CA GLN A 69 -2.89 18.97 0.96
C GLN A 69 -4.22 18.44 0.41
N GLN A 70 -4.83 19.14 -0.56
CA GLN A 70 -6.05 18.66 -1.21
C GLN A 70 -5.80 17.37 -2.03
N ILE A 71 -4.68 17.28 -2.74
CA ILE A 71 -4.28 16.08 -3.47
C ILE A 71 -4.14 14.91 -2.49
N GLN A 72 -3.44 15.10 -1.37
CA GLN A 72 -3.26 14.07 -0.35
C GLN A 72 -4.61 13.62 0.24
N TYR A 73 -5.48 14.55 0.63
CA TYR A 73 -6.77 14.22 1.21
C TYR A 73 -7.66 13.41 0.25
N LYS A 74 -7.77 13.84 -1.01
CA LYS A 74 -8.51 13.09 -2.04
C LYS A 74 -7.89 11.72 -2.29
N SER A 75 -6.57 11.66 -2.38
CA SER A 75 -5.82 10.42 -2.62
C SER A 75 -6.02 9.42 -1.49
N PHE A 76 -6.00 9.85 -0.22
CA PHE A 76 -6.26 8.98 0.93
C PHE A 76 -7.65 8.36 0.88
N LYS A 77 -8.68 9.16 0.55
CA LYS A 77 -10.04 8.64 0.40
C LYS A 77 -10.14 7.62 -0.73
N ILE A 78 -9.54 7.90 -1.88
CA ILE A 78 -9.54 6.96 -3.03
C ILE A 78 -8.77 5.68 -2.68
N ALA A 79 -7.57 5.82 -2.10
CA ALA A 79 -6.71 4.71 -1.73
C ALA A 79 -7.40 3.74 -0.74
N TYR A 80 -8.18 4.28 0.19
CA TYR A 80 -9.00 3.49 1.10
C TYR A 80 -9.96 2.56 0.36
N PHE A 81 -10.75 3.09 -0.58
CA PHE A 81 -11.69 2.28 -1.36
C PHE A 81 -10.97 1.31 -2.32
N VAL A 82 -9.85 1.73 -2.90
CA VAL A 82 -9.02 0.84 -3.73
C VAL A 82 -8.50 -0.35 -2.92
N LEU A 83 -8.07 -0.13 -1.68
CA LEU A 83 -7.60 -1.19 -0.79
C LEU A 83 -8.74 -2.16 -0.42
N ILE A 84 -9.95 -1.64 -0.18
CA ILE A 84 -11.15 -2.47 0.05
C ILE A 84 -11.41 -3.37 -1.16
N CYS A 85 -11.43 -2.80 -2.37
CA CYS A 85 -11.60 -3.56 -3.60
C CYS A 85 -10.51 -4.64 -3.75
N LEU A 86 -9.26 -4.30 -3.45
CA LEU A 86 -8.14 -5.25 -3.52
C LEU A 86 -8.29 -6.39 -2.51
N MET A 87 -8.67 -6.10 -1.26
CA MET A 87 -8.97 -7.14 -0.26
C MET A 87 -10.10 -8.06 -0.72
N PHE A 88 -11.16 -7.49 -1.30
CA PHE A 88 -12.27 -8.26 -1.86
C PHE A 88 -11.82 -9.17 -3.02
N PHE A 89 -11.01 -8.65 -3.95
CA PHE A 89 -10.46 -9.46 -5.04
C PHE A 89 -9.56 -10.60 -4.53
N ILE A 90 -8.70 -10.33 -3.54
CA ILE A 90 -7.85 -11.37 -2.94
C ILE A 90 -8.71 -12.45 -2.28
N LEU A 91 -9.80 -12.07 -1.61
CA LEU A 91 -10.71 -13.03 -0.98
C LEU A 91 -11.35 -13.95 -2.02
N ILE A 92 -11.83 -13.39 -3.15
CA ILE A 92 -12.37 -14.17 -4.27
C ILE A 92 -11.31 -15.11 -4.86
N LEU A 93 -10.06 -14.65 -5.03
CA LEU A 93 -9.00 -15.50 -5.56
C LEU A 93 -8.60 -16.61 -4.57
N SER A 94 -8.67 -16.34 -3.27
CA SER A 94 -8.30 -17.28 -2.20
C SER A 94 -9.37 -18.33 -1.92
N GLU A 95 -10.66 -17.97 -1.99
CA GLU A 95 -11.77 -18.84 -1.59
C GLU A 95 -12.73 -19.17 -2.74
N GLY A 96 -12.56 -18.55 -3.91
CA GLY A 96 -13.53 -18.61 -4.99
C GLY A 96 -14.84 -17.93 -4.62
N PHE A 97 -15.94 -18.41 -5.20
CA PHE A 97 -17.29 -17.95 -4.86
C PHE A 97 -17.83 -18.59 -3.56
N ALA A 98 -17.08 -19.51 -2.94
CA ALA A 98 -17.51 -20.18 -1.71
C ALA A 98 -17.60 -19.21 -0.52
N PHE A 99 -16.88 -18.08 -0.55
CA PHE A 99 -17.01 -17.04 0.48
C PHE A 99 -18.47 -16.52 0.60
N LEU A 100 -19.27 -16.57 -0.48
CA LEU A 100 -20.68 -16.16 -0.47
C LEU A 100 -21.56 -17.06 0.39
N LEU A 101 -21.13 -18.30 0.64
CA LEU A 101 -21.82 -19.24 1.52
C LEU A 101 -21.56 -18.96 3.01
N LEU A 102 -20.67 -18.00 3.33
CA LEU A 102 -20.33 -17.45 4.65
C LEU A 102 -19.79 -18.45 5.70
N ASP A 103 -20.25 -19.71 5.68
CA ASP A 103 -19.90 -20.76 6.64
C ASP A 103 -18.60 -21.51 6.29
N GLU A 104 -18.10 -21.37 5.06
CA GLU A 104 -16.90 -22.09 4.57
C GLU A 104 -15.65 -21.21 4.44
N ILE A 105 -15.67 -20.01 5.03
CA ILE A 105 -14.56 -19.05 4.94
C ILE A 105 -13.33 -19.59 5.68
N LYS A 106 -12.25 -19.86 4.93
CA LYS A 106 -10.98 -20.40 5.47
C LYS A 106 -10.02 -19.27 5.86
N ASN A 107 -10.00 -18.19 5.10
CA ASN A 107 -9.19 -17.01 5.30
C ASN A 107 -9.93 -15.97 6.15
N LEU A 108 -10.32 -16.41 7.35
CA LEU A 108 -11.04 -15.62 8.34
C LEU A 108 -10.37 -14.26 8.64
N PRO A 109 -9.03 -14.15 8.75
CA PRO A 109 -8.37 -12.85 8.96
C PRO A 109 -8.66 -11.83 7.85
N LEU A 110 -8.62 -12.25 6.58
CA LEU A 110 -8.88 -11.36 5.44
C LEU A 110 -10.36 -10.94 5.40
N PHE A 111 -11.26 -11.87 5.69
CA PHE A 111 -12.69 -11.58 5.77
C PHE A 111 -13.01 -10.58 6.88
N ILE A 112 -12.44 -10.75 8.07
CA ILE A 112 -12.61 -9.79 9.19
C ILE A 112 -12.06 -8.41 8.82
N ALA A 113 -10.90 -8.34 8.14
CA ALA A 113 -10.33 -7.07 7.69
C ALA A 113 -11.26 -6.36 6.70
N LEU A 114 -11.84 -7.10 5.75
CA LEU A 114 -12.82 -6.59 4.80
C LEU A 114 -14.09 -6.09 5.52
N CYS A 115 -14.67 -6.88 6.42
CA CYS A 115 -15.84 -6.47 7.21
C CYS A 115 -15.55 -5.23 8.06
N SER A 116 -14.35 -5.15 8.63
CA SER A 116 -13.92 -4.02 9.46
C SER A 116 -13.87 -2.72 8.67
N SER A 117 -13.54 -2.78 7.39
CA SER A 117 -13.51 -1.60 6.54
C SER A 117 -14.86 -0.88 6.45
N PHE A 118 -16.00 -1.56 6.58
CA PHE A 118 -17.31 -0.87 6.51
C PHE A 118 -17.55 0.10 7.66
N PHE A 119 -16.98 -0.15 8.84
CA PHE A 119 -17.18 0.69 10.03
C PHE A 119 -15.95 1.48 10.45
N ILE A 120 -14.74 1.15 9.98
CA ILE A 120 -13.53 1.92 10.31
C ILE A 120 -13.67 3.37 9.82
N TYR A 121 -14.10 3.59 8.58
CA TYR A 121 -14.26 4.95 8.04
C TYR A 121 -15.20 5.82 8.89
N PRO A 122 -16.47 5.43 9.18
CA PRO A 122 -17.36 6.25 9.99
C PRO A 122 -16.90 6.39 11.45
N ILE A 123 -16.21 5.39 12.03
CA ILE A 123 -15.62 5.54 13.38
C ILE A 123 -14.52 6.60 13.38
N VAL A 124 -13.61 6.57 12.41
CA VAL A 124 -12.54 7.57 12.28
C VAL A 124 -13.15 8.95 12.05
N GLU A 125 -14.17 9.06 11.21
CA GLU A 125 -14.90 10.32 10.98
C GLU A 125 -15.55 10.85 12.26
N LEU A 126 -16.16 9.98 13.06
CA LEU A 126 -16.74 10.34 14.36
C LEU A 126 -15.67 10.87 15.34
N ILE A 127 -14.50 10.23 15.39
CA ILE A 127 -13.38 10.67 16.25
C ILE A 127 -12.85 12.03 15.80
N VAL A 128 -12.64 12.21 14.49
CA VAL A 128 -12.13 13.46 13.92
C VAL A 128 -13.15 14.60 14.08
N ALA A 129 -14.44 14.34 13.86
CA ALA A 129 -15.50 15.34 14.00
C ALA A 129 -15.61 15.92 15.42
N LYS A 130 -15.20 15.16 16.45
CA LYS A 130 -15.14 15.65 17.85
C LYS A 130 -14.05 16.69 18.09
N GLN A 131 -13.07 16.83 17.19
CA GLN A 131 -12.02 17.85 17.33
C GLN A 131 -12.46 19.23 16.84
N TYR A 132 -13.58 19.29 16.11
CA TYR A 132 -14.15 20.52 15.54
C TYR A 132 -15.42 20.98 16.26
N LYS A 133 -15.80 20.31 17.36
CA LYS A 133 -16.94 20.64 18.22
C LYS A 133 -16.45 20.86 19.64
#